data_AF-A0A126UX79-F1
#
_entry.id   AF-A0A126UX79-F1
#
_cell.length_a   1.000
_cell.length_b   1.000
_cell.length_c   1.000
_cell.angle_alpha   90.00
_cell.angle_beta   90.00
_cell.angle_gamma   90.00
#
_symmetry.space_group_name_H-M   'P 1'
#
loop_
_entity.id
_entity.type
_entity.pdbx_description
1 polymer ?
#
loop_
_entity_poly.entity_id
_entity_poly.type
_entity_poly.pdbx_seq_one_letter_code
_entity_poly.pdbx_strand_id
1 'polypeptide(L)' 'MTVTYSSRTIANGASIGGRVFGAFATLFGTFADWNDTRVTRNTLRKLSDRELDDIGLCRQDIERI' A
#
# COMPACT_ATOMS: atom_id res chain seq x y z
N MET A 1 -12.91 -50.68 -4.37
CA MET A 1 -12.07 -49.75 -3.57
C MET A 1 -11.37 -48.83 -4.55
N THR A 2 -11.92 -47.64 -4.82
CA THR A 2 -11.29 -46.65 -5.70
C THR A 2 -10.59 -45.62 -4.83
N VAL A 3 -9.26 -45.67 -4.81
CA VAL A 3 -8.44 -44.63 -4.17
C VAL A 3 -8.48 -43.42 -5.09
N THR A 4 -9.11 -42.33 -4.64
CA THR A 4 -9.03 -41.04 -5.31
C THR A 4 -7.68 -40.41 -5.00
N TYR A 5 -6.82 -40.27 -6.00
CA TYR A 5 -5.58 -39.50 -5.88
C TYR A 5 -5.95 -38.02 -5.85
N SER A 6 -6.09 -37.45 -4.64
CA SER A 6 -6.10 -36.00 -4.49
C SER A 6 -4.67 -35.51 -4.61
N SER A 7 -4.27 -35.17 -5.84
CA SER A 7 -3.05 -34.39 -6.07
C SER A 7 -3.26 -32.99 -5.49
N ARG A 8 -3.02 -32.84 -4.19
CA ARG A 8 -2.74 -31.54 -3.59
C ARG A 8 -1.35 -31.13 -4.07
N THR A 9 -1.27 -30.68 -5.33
CA THR A 9 -0.06 -30.01 -5.81
C THR A 9 0.00 -28.67 -5.10
N ILE A 10 0.72 -28.74 -4.01
CA ILE A 10 1.22 -27.68 -3.17
C ILE A 10 1.45 -26.41 -4.01
N ALA A 11 0.82 -25.30 -3.61
CA ALA A 11 1.12 -23.95 -4.11
C ALA A 11 2.54 -23.48 -3.74
N ASN A 12 3.51 -24.40 -3.63
CA ASN A 12 4.92 -24.15 -3.31
C ASN A 12 5.78 -24.21 -4.58
N GLY A 13 5.27 -23.66 -5.67
CA GLY A 13 6.02 -23.33 -6.87
C GLY A 13 6.41 -21.86 -6.93
N ALA A 14 6.61 -21.18 -5.79
CA ALA A 14 7.23 -19.86 -5.81
C ALA A 14 8.70 -20.07 -6.20
N SER A 15 8.96 -20.10 -7.51
CA SER A 15 10.29 -20.05 -8.08
C SER A 15 11.07 -18.91 -7.43
N ILE A 16 12.40 -19.01 -7.39
CA ILE A 16 13.26 -17.92 -6.89
C ILE A 16 12.87 -16.60 -7.56
N GLY A 17 12.53 -16.65 -8.86
CA GLY A 17 11.95 -15.53 -9.60
C GLY A 17 10.67 -14.96 -8.98
N GLY A 18 9.68 -15.80 -8.65
CA GLY A 18 8.44 -15.34 -8.02
C GLY A 18 8.63 -14.68 -6.64
N ARG A 19 9.58 -15.17 -5.84
CA ARG A 19 9.89 -14.57 -4.52
C ARG A 19 10.59 -13.21 -4.65
N VAL A 20 11.53 -13.11 -5.58
CA VAL A 20 12.26 -11.86 -5.86
C VAL A 20 11.31 -10.81 -6.43
N PHE A 21 10.47 -11.18 -7.41
CA PHE A 21 9.43 -10.29 -7.92
C PHE A 21 8.44 -9.85 -6.83
N GLY A 22 8.01 -10.77 -5.96
CA GLY A 22 7.15 -10.45 -4.82
C GLY A 22 7.80 -9.45 -3.86
N ALA A 23 9.08 -9.64 -3.52
CA ALA A 23 9.82 -8.72 -2.67
C ALA A 23 9.95 -7.31 -3.28
N PHE A 24 10.26 -7.22 -4.57
CA PHE A 24 10.28 -5.93 -5.28
C PHE A 24 8.90 -5.28 -5.31
N ALA A 25 7.84 -6.03 -5.60
CA ALA A 25 6.47 -5.50 -5.60
C ALA A 25 6.08 -4.92 -4.23
N THR A 26 6.43 -5.59 -3.13
CA THR A 26 6.20 -5.07 -1.77
C THR A 26 6.98 -3.79 -1.51
N LEU A 27 8.26 -3.73 -1.90
CA LEU A 27 9.08 -2.52 -1.74
C LEU A 27 8.52 -1.33 -2.52
N PHE A 28 8.13 -1.55 -3.78
CA PHE A 28 7.48 -0.52 -4.59
C PHE A 28 6.14 -0.10 -4.01
N GLY A 29 5.35 -1.03 -3.46
CA GLY A 29 4.09 -0.73 -2.76
C GLY A 29 4.33 0.19 -1.56
N THR A 30 5.24 -0.18 -0.66
CA THR A 30 5.58 0.64 0.51
C THR A 30 6.12 2.02 0.12
N PHE A 31 6.91 2.11 -0.96
CA PHE A 31 7.40 3.39 -1.45
C PHE A 31 6.28 4.24 -2.05
N ALA A 32 5.35 3.62 -2.78
CA ALA A 32 4.17 4.29 -3.32
C ALA A 32 3.28 4.84 -2.19
N ASP A 33 3.02 4.04 -1.14
CA ASP A 33 2.22 4.44 0.02
C ASP A 33 2.86 5.62 0.77
N TRP A 34 4.19 5.58 0.96
CA TRP A 34 4.93 6.70 1.55
C TRP A 34 4.84 7.96 0.70
N ASN A 35 4.99 7.82 -0.61
CA ASN A 35 4.89 8.95 -1.53
C ASN A 35 3.47 9.53 -1.54
N ASP A 36 2.44 8.70 -1.55
CA ASP A 36 1.04 9.13 -1.52
C ASP A 36 0.73 9.92 -0.24
N THR A 37 1.21 9.43 0.91
CA THR A 37 1.12 10.13 2.20
C THR A 37 1.79 11.51 2.13
N ARG A 38 2.99 11.59 1.55
CA ARG A 38 3.74 12.86 1.39
C ARG A 38 3.06 13.82 0.42
N VAL A 39 2.53 13.31 -0.69
CA VAL A 39 1.81 14.10 -1.70
C VAL A 39 0.51 14.64 -1.11
N THR A 40 -0.23 13.83 -0.37
CA THR A 40 -1.43 14.25 0.36
C THR A 40 -1.10 15.36 1.36
N ARG A 41 -0.09 15.15 2.22
CA ARG A 41 0.37 16.17 3.17
C ARG A 41 0.78 17.47 2.46
N ASN A 42 1.52 17.40 1.36
CA ASN A 42 1.93 18.58 0.59
C ASN A 42 0.76 19.29 -0.08
N THR A 43 -0.21 18.56 -0.59
CA THR A 43 -1.41 19.12 -1.22
C THR A 43 -2.25 19.84 -0.18
N LEU A 44 -2.50 19.21 0.98
CA LEU A 44 -3.21 19.81 2.10
C LEU A 44 -2.48 21.04 2.66
N ARG A 45 -1.14 21.02 2.72
CA ARG A 45 -0.33 22.18 3.15
C ARG A 45 -0.36 23.38 2.20
N LYS A 46 -0.77 23.19 0.94
CA LYS A 46 -0.91 24.30 -0.02
C LYS A 46 -2.23 25.06 0.15
N LEU A 47 -3.24 24.44 0.76
CA LEU A 47 -4.50 25.10 1.07
C LEU A 47 -4.33 26.08 2.24
N SER A 48 -5.09 27.17 2.20
CA SER A 48 -5.17 28.16 3.27
C SER A 48 -6.00 27.64 4.45
N ASP A 49 -5.82 28.24 5.63
CA ASP A 49 -6.51 27.79 6.85
C ASP A 49 -8.04 27.84 6.72
N ARG A 50 -8.58 28.75 5.90
CA ARG A 50 -10.03 28.82 5.60
C ARG A 50 -10.50 27.70 4.69
N GLU A 51 -9.72 27.37 3.66
CA GLU A 51 -10.05 26.26 2.77
C GLU A 51 -9.95 24.91 3.49
N LEU A 52 -9.05 24.80 4.49
CA LEU A 52 -9.01 23.66 5.40
C LEU A 52 -10.24 23.60 6.31
N ASP A 53 -10.71 24.74 6.83
CA ASP A 53 -11.92 24.83 7.65
C ASP A 53 -13.19 24.46 6.84
N ASP A 54 -13.26 24.85 5.57
CA ASP A 54 -14.36 24.50 4.66
C ASP A 54 -14.52 22.99 4.45
N ILE A 55 -13.41 22.24 4.49
CA ILE A 55 -13.41 20.76 4.43
C ILE A 55 -13.40 20.11 5.83
N GLY A 56 -13.49 20.91 6.90
CA GLY A 56 -13.53 20.45 8.28
C GLY A 56 -12.21 19.87 8.80
N LEU A 57 -11.07 20.26 8.22
CA LEU A 57 -9.74 19.82 8.62
C LEU A 57 -8.97 20.95 9.34
N CYS A 58 -8.17 20.58 10.34
CA CYS A 58 -7.25 21.52 10.98
C CYS A 58 -5.78 21.18 10.64
N ARG A 59 -4.86 22.15 10.78
CA ARG A 59 -3.42 21.92 10.50
C ARG A 59 -2.82 20.77 11.30
N GLN A 60 -3.32 20.51 12.50
CA GLN A 60 -2.83 19.42 13.35
C GLN A 60 -3.16 18.04 12.74
N ASP A 61 -4.29 17.89 12.07
CA ASP A 61 -4.67 16.63 11.44
C ASP A 61 -3.79 16.32 10.22
N ILE A 62 -3.36 17.34 9.49
CA ILE A 62 -2.40 17.18 8.38
C ILE A 62 -1.05 16.67 8.89
N GLU A 63 -0.64 17.02 10.11
CA GLU A 63 0.62 16.52 10.69
C GLU A 63 0.52 15.07 11.17
N ARG A 64 -0.69 14.53 11.34
CA ARG A 64 -0.95 13.14 11.73
C ARG A 64 -1.00 12.17 10.54
N ILE A 65 -1.06 12.71 9.31
CA ILE A 65 -0.98 11.97 8.03
C ILE A 65 0.47 11.98 7.57
#